data_AF-A0A1F7TAS9-F1
#
_entry.id   AF-A0A1F7TAS9-F1
#
_cell.length_a   1.000
_cell.length_b   1.000
_cell.length_c   1.000
_cell.angle_alpha   90.00
_cell.angle_beta   90.00
_cell.angle_gamma   90.00
#
_symmetry.space_group_name_H-M   'P 1'
#
loop_
_entity.id
_entity.type
_entity.pdbx_description
1 polymer ?
#
loop_
_entity_poly.entity_id
_entity_poly.type
_entity_poly.pdbx_seq_one_letter_code
_entity_poly.pdbx_strand_id
1 'polypeptide(L)' 'MYAAMLQGLFRSGDGGRTWTSLSPELKDLASVAVNPKRPEEIFVSTTEGAIYQSLDGGKSWKKQNKARN' A
#
# COMPACT_ATOMS: atom_id res chain seq x y z
N MET A 1 3.03 5.03 11.39
CA MET A 1 3.76 3.81 10.99
C MET A 1 2.94 3.04 9.97
N TYR A 2 3.58 2.27 9.09
CA TYR A 2 2.93 1.39 8.11
C TYR A 2 3.46 -0.02 8.28
N ALA A 3 2.59 -1.02 8.17
CA ALA A 3 2.95 -2.44 8.21
C ALA A 3 2.27 -3.14 7.03
N ALA A 4 3.06 -3.78 6.17
CA ALA A 4 2.55 -4.67 5.13
C ALA A 4 2.56 -6.11 5.68
N MET A 5 1.40 -6.77 5.65
CA MET A 5 1.23 -8.17 6.06
C MET A 5 0.59 -8.97 4.92
N LEU A 6 0.59 -10.31 5.02
CA LEU A 6 -0.01 -11.20 4.02
C LEU A 6 -1.49 -10.85 3.69
N GLN A 7 -2.21 -10.27 4.65
CA GLN A 7 -3.62 -9.89 4.51
C GLN A 7 -3.85 -8.43 4.07
N GLY A 8 -2.80 -7.64 3.85
CA GLY A 8 -2.91 -6.26 3.36
C GLY A 8 -1.99 -5.25 4.04
N LEU A 9 -2.15 -3.98 3.67
CA LEU A 9 -1.43 -2.85 4.24
C LEU A 9 -2.22 -2.27 5.41
N PHE A 10 -1.54 -2.05 6.52
CA PHE A 10 -2.11 -1.45 7.72
C PHE A 10 -1.37 -0.15 8.05
N ARG A 11 -2.11 0.85 8.50
CA ARG A 11 -1.56 2.12 9.00
C ARG A 11 -1.96 2.34 10.44
N SER A 12 -0.98 2.81 11.21
CA SER A 12 -1.21 3.32 12.56
C SER A 12 -0.85 4.81 12.63
N GLY A 13 -1.79 5.58 13.18
CA GLY A 13 -1.62 7.01 13.50
C GLY A 13 -1.21 7.28 14.95
N ASP A 14 -1.23 6.26 15.82
CA ASP A 14 -1.09 6.40 17.28
C ASP A 14 0.15 5.68 17.83
N GLY A 15 1.15 5.47 16.98
CA GLY A 15 2.41 4.81 17.36
C GLY A 15 2.34 3.29 17.46
N GLY A 16 1.38 2.65 16.77
CA GLY A 16 1.25 1.20 16.69
C GLY A 16 0.24 0.60 17.68
N ARG A 17 -0.56 1.42 18.37
CA ARG A 17 -1.57 0.96 19.33
C ARG A 17 -2.83 0.48 18.61
N THR A 18 -3.23 1.17 17.55
CA THR A 18 -4.31 0.75 16.64
C THR A 18 -3.83 0.71 15.20
N TRP A 19 -4.44 -0.19 14.43
CA TRP A 19 -4.12 -0.45 13.04
C TRP A 19 -5.40 -0.46 12.22
N THR A 20 -5.42 0.34 11.16
CA THR A 20 -6.52 0.36 10.18
C THR A 20 -6.03 -0.30 8.90
N SER A 21 -6.79 -1.28 8.41
CA SER A 21 -6.52 -1.87 7.10
C SER A 21 -6.81 -0.85 6.00
N LEU A 22 -5.83 -0.60 5.16
CA LEU A 22 -5.88 0.34 4.04
C LEU A 22 -6.08 -0.38 2.70
N SER A 23 -5.92 -1.70 2.64
CA SER A 23 -6.03 -2.44 1.38
C SER A 23 -6.74 -3.79 1.57
N PRO A 24 -7.99 -3.80 2.08
CA PRO A 24 -8.70 -5.07 2.32
C PRO A 24 -8.93 -5.88 1.03
N GLU A 25 -8.97 -5.22 -0.14
CA GLU A 25 -9.05 -5.90 -1.44
C GLU A 25 -7.70 -6.41 -1.97
N LEU A 26 -6.57 -5.91 -1.46
CA LEU A 26 -5.24 -6.30 -1.92
C LEU A 26 -4.69 -7.40 -1.01
N LYS A 27 -4.37 -8.54 -1.60
CA LYS A 27 -3.77 -9.69 -0.93
C LYS A 27 -2.36 -9.92 -1.42
N ASP A 28 -1.61 -10.70 -0.65
CA ASP A 28 -0.27 -11.16 -1.01
C ASP A 28 0.69 -10.01 -1.34
N LEU A 29 0.68 -8.97 -0.50
CA LEU A 29 1.59 -7.84 -0.64
C LEU A 29 3.03 -8.27 -0.32
N ALA A 30 3.94 -8.02 -1.26
CA ALA A 30 5.37 -8.32 -1.13
C ALA A 30 6.17 -7.13 -0.59
N SER A 31 5.79 -5.90 -0.95
CA SER A 31 6.51 -4.69 -0.53
C SER A 31 5.61 -3.47 -0.53
N VAL A 32 6.00 -2.47 0.26
CA VAL A 32 5.37 -1.14 0.33
C VAL A 32 6.44 -0.05 0.27
N ALA A 33 6.18 0.99 -0.51
CA ALA A 33 6.98 2.20 -0.57
C ALA A 33 6.08 3.42 -0.41
N VAL A 34 6.51 4.39 0.40
CA VAL A 34 5.80 5.66 0.63
C VAL A 34 6.66 6.78 0.09
N ASN A 35 6.06 7.70 -0.67
CA ASN A 35 6.80 8.85 -1.18
C ASN A 35 7.13 9.82 -0.01
N PRO A 36 8.41 10.10 0.28
CA PRO A 36 8.80 10.94 1.41
C PRO A 36 8.40 12.42 1.24
N LYS A 37 8.17 12.88 0.00
CA LYS A 37 7.71 14.25 -0.30
C LYS A 37 6.19 14.38 -0.33
N ARG A 38 5.48 13.26 -0.52
CA ARG A 38 4.03 13.16 -0.66
C ARG A 38 3.53 11.90 0.06
N PRO A 39 3.39 11.91 1.39
CA PRO A 39 3.06 10.72 2.18
C PRO A 39 1.70 10.07 1.83
N GLU A 40 0.83 10.81 1.13
CA GLU A 40 -0.41 10.32 0.52
C GLU A 40 -0.19 9.40 -0.68
N GLU A 41 0.98 9.49 -1.32
CA GLU A 41 1.37 8.63 -2.43
C GLU A 41 2.08 7.38 -1.90
N ILE A 42 1.44 6.23 -2.10
CA ILE A 42 1.89 4.93 -1.61
C ILE A 42 1.88 3.94 -2.78
N PHE A 43 2.94 3.15 -2.88
CA PHE A 43 3.05 2.03 -3.82
C PHE A 43 3.10 0.73 -3.05
N VAL A 44 2.38 -0.28 -3.53
CA VAL A 44 2.50 -1.66 -3.05
C VAL A 44 2.70 -2.61 -4.22
N SER A 45 3.52 -3.63 -4.02
CA SER A 45 3.66 -4.73 -4.96
C SER A 45 3.05 -6.00 -4.38
N THR A 46 2.51 -6.86 -5.23
CA THR A 46 2.12 -8.22 -4.86
C THR A 46 3.26 -9.20 -5.15
N THR A 47 3.20 -10.38 -4.54
CA THR A 47 4.10 -11.51 -4.83
C THR A 47 4.04 -11.93 -6.30
N GLU A 48 2.86 -11.85 -6.91
CA GLU A 48 2.60 -12.08 -8.34
C GLU A 48 3.13 -10.97 -9.28
N GLY A 49 3.77 -9.93 -8.74
CA GLY A 49 4.40 -8.87 -9.52
C GLY A 49 3.46 -7.77 -10.03
N ALA A 50 2.21 -7.72 -9.54
CA ALA A 50 1.33 -6.58 -9.78
C ALA A 50 1.75 -5.39 -8.91
N ILE A 51 1.64 -4.18 -9.44
CA ILE A 51 1.91 -2.94 -8.70
C ILE A 51 0.60 -2.17 -8.56
N TYR A 52 0.33 -1.65 -7.38
CA TYR A 52 -0.78 -0.77 -7.10
C TYR A 52 -0.26 0.55 -6.53
N GLN A 53 -0.90 1.65 -6.92
CA GLN A 53 -0.63 2.99 -6.43
C GLN A 53 -1.88 3.54 -5.74
N SER A 54 -1.67 4.19 -4.61
CA SER A 54 -2.62 5.06 -3.96
C SER A 54 -2.09 6.49 -3.96
N LEU A 55 -2.98 7.46 -4.13
CA LEU A 55 -2.68 8.91 -4.05
C LEU A 55 -3.43 9.60 -2.91
N ASP A 56 -4.16 8.84 -2.10
CA ASP A 56 -5.03 9.32 -1.03
C ASP A 56 -4.68 8.72 0.34
N GLY A 57 -3.43 8.25 0.48
CA GLY A 57 -2.90 7.68 1.71
C GLY A 57 -3.38 6.26 1.99
N GLY A 58 -3.73 5.51 0.94
CA GLY A 58 -4.20 4.13 1.00
C GLY A 58 -5.71 4.01 1.23
N LYS A 59 -6.52 4.99 0.84
CA LYS A 59 -8.00 4.85 0.86
C LYS A 59 -8.52 4.20 -0.42
N SER A 60 -7.84 4.41 -1.54
CA SER A 60 -8.10 3.76 -2.81
C SER A 60 -6.82 3.36 -3.53
N TRP A 61 -6.91 2.29 -4.32
CA TRP A 61 -5.78 1.72 -5.04
C TRP A 61 -6.09 1.58 -6.53
N LYS A 62 -5.15 1.98 -7.37
CA LYS A 62 -5.18 1.77 -8.81
C LYS A 62 -4.06 0.84 -9.21
N LYS A 63 -4.42 -0.25 -9.90
CA LYS A 63 -3.44 -1.16 -10.50
C LYS A 63 -2.65 -0.40 -11.56
N GLN A 64 -1.35 -0.34 -11.39
CA GLN A 64 -0.42 0.17 -12.39
C GLN A 64 -0.15 -0.97 -13.36
N ASN A 65 -0.77 -0.91 -14.54
CA ASN A 65 -0.29 -1.74 -15.64
C ASN A 65 1.13 -1.25 -15.97
N LYS A 66 2.12 -2.15 -15.94
CA LYS A 66 3.43 -1.84 -16.51
C LYS A 66 3.19 -1.23 -17.88
N ALA A 67 3.55 0.04 -18.07
CA ALA A 67 3.76 0.58 -19.39
C ALA A 67 4.92 -0.21 -19.98
N ARG A 68 4.61 -1.29 -20.71
CA ARG A 68 5.54 -1.89 -21.67
C ARG A 68 5.67 -0.84 -22.77
N ASN A 69 6.74 -0.05 -22.70
CA ASN A 69 7.27 0.66 -23.86
C ASN A 69 8.60 0.00 -24.22
#